data_AF-A0A972VZF9-F1
#
_entry.id   AF-A0A972VZF9-F1
#
_cell.length_a   1.000
_cell.length_b   1.000
_cell.length_c   1.000
_cell.angle_alpha   90.00
_cell.angle_beta   90.00
_cell.angle_gamma   90.00
#
_symmetry.space_group_name_H-M   'P 1'
#
loop_
_entity.id
_entity.type
_entity.pdbx_description
1 polymer ?
#
loop_
_entity_poly.entity_id
_entity_poly.type
_entity_poly.pdbx_seq_one_letter_code
_entity_poly.pdbx_strand_id
1 'polypeptide(L)'
;VPVIHFGTGNPALAPLMAKAGGDVLALDWRTPLRETWELTGVKAVQGNMDPIILCADRASVERKAGEVLAEVDGKPGHIFNLGHGIIPETPVDNVKALVDFVHQYPV
;
A
#
# COMPACT_ATOMS: atom_id res chain seq x y z
N VAL A 1 -22.02 -0.53 2.54
CA VAL A 1 -20.96 0.50 2.40
C VAL A 1 -19.63 -0.21 2.66
N PRO A 2 -18.60 -0.07 1.80
CA PRO A 2 -17.31 -0.72 2.02
C PRO A 2 -16.59 -0.21 3.28
N VAL A 3 -15.91 -1.09 4.01
CA VAL A 3 -15.17 -0.81 5.24
C VAL A 3 -13.71 -1.22 5.10
N ILE A 4 -12.78 -0.33 5.44
CA ILE A 4 -11.34 -0.57 5.43
C ILE A 4 -10.84 -0.69 6.86
N HIS A 5 -10.18 -1.80 7.19
CA HIS A 5 -9.52 -1.99 8.48
C HIS A 5 -8.01 -1.75 8.32
N PHE A 6 -7.53 -0.64 8.87
CA PHE A 6 -6.12 -0.26 8.83
C PHE A 6 -5.42 -0.55 10.16
N GLY A 7 -4.22 -1.13 10.09
CA GLY A 7 -3.37 -1.36 11.23
C GLY A 7 -1.92 -1.04 10.89
N THR A 8 -1.26 -0.33 11.80
CA THR A 8 0.16 0.03 11.68
C THR A 8 0.95 -0.50 12.87
N GLY A 9 2.25 -0.70 12.69
CA GLY A 9 3.20 -1.06 13.73
C GLY A 9 3.29 -2.55 14.03
N ASN A 10 2.37 -3.37 13.50
CA ASN A 10 2.11 -4.71 14.03
C ASN A 10 1.72 -5.73 12.94
N PRO A 11 2.63 -6.08 12.01
CA PRO A 11 2.33 -7.03 10.92
C PRO A 11 1.80 -8.38 11.42
N ALA A 12 2.25 -8.84 12.59
CA ALA A 12 1.79 -10.09 13.22
C ALA A 12 0.29 -10.12 13.55
N LEU A 13 -0.38 -8.95 13.63
CA LEU A 13 -1.82 -8.87 13.88
C LEU A 13 -2.66 -9.06 12.62
N ALA A 14 -2.08 -9.08 11.41
CA ALA A 14 -2.84 -9.16 10.16
C ALA A 14 -3.86 -10.33 10.12
N PRO A 15 -3.55 -11.56 10.59
CA PRO A 15 -4.54 -12.64 10.66
C PRO A 15 -5.71 -12.36 11.63
N LEU A 16 -5.44 -11.66 12.74
CA LEU A 16 -6.48 -11.28 13.70
C LEU A 16 -7.32 -10.11 13.17
N MET A 17 -6.69 -9.15 12.50
CA MET A 17 -7.38 -8.04 11.84
C MET A 17 -8.31 -8.52 10.74
N ALA A 18 -7.87 -9.51 9.94
CA ALA A 18 -8.72 -10.14 8.93
C ALA A 18 -9.95 -10.83 9.55
N LYS A 19 -9.78 -11.49 10.70
CA LYS A 19 -10.89 -12.10 11.46
C LYS A 19 -11.83 -11.08 12.09
N ALA A 20 -11.33 -9.89 12.44
CA ALA A 20 -12.15 -8.80 12.98
C ALA A 20 -13.16 -8.25 11.94
N GLY A 21 -12.93 -8.53 10.66
CA GLY A 21 -13.82 -8.14 9.55
C GLY A 21 -13.37 -6.87 8.84
N GLY A 22 -14.21 -6.42 7.91
CA GLY A 22 -13.89 -5.39 6.93
C GLY A 22 -13.87 -5.96 5.51
N ASP A 23 -14.03 -5.09 4.52
CA ASP A 23 -13.99 -5.46 3.10
C ASP A 23 -12.55 -5.41 2.55
N VAL A 24 -11.69 -4.56 3.14
CA VAL A 24 -10.30 -4.34 2.73
C VAL A 24 -9.39 -4.32 3.96
N LEU A 25 -8.28 -5.04 3.89
CA LEU A 25 -7.20 -4.98 4.89
C LEU A 25 -6.13 -3.98 4.44
N ALA A 26 -5.95 -2.88 5.17
CA ALA A 26 -4.91 -1.90 4.88
C ALA A 26 -3.67 -2.16 5.74
N LEU A 27 -2.51 -2.26 5.10
CA LEU A 27 -1.25 -2.69 5.70
C LEU A 27 -0.19 -1.60 5.58
N ASP A 28 0.76 -1.57 6.52
CA ASP A 28 1.93 -0.69 6.45
C ASP A 28 3.13 -1.35 5.75
N TRP A 29 4.16 -0.55 5.45
CA TRP A 29 5.35 -0.94 4.65
C TRP A 29 6.24 -2.00 5.29
N ARG A 30 6.04 -2.35 6.57
CA ARG A 30 6.77 -3.43 7.24
C ARG A 30 6.17 -4.80 6.96
N THR A 31 5.10 -4.84 6.18
CA THR A 31 4.34 -6.04 5.84
C THR A 31 4.59 -6.43 4.38
N PRO A 32 5.02 -7.67 4.08
CA PRO A 32 4.99 -8.18 2.71
C PRO A 32 3.53 -8.26 2.24
N LEU A 33 3.16 -7.41 1.29
CA LEU A 33 1.77 -7.15 0.93
C LEU A 33 1.10 -8.39 0.32
N ARG A 34 1.75 -9.00 -0.69
CA ARG A 34 1.21 -10.16 -1.41
C ARG A 34 1.14 -11.41 -0.53
N GLU A 35 2.22 -11.70 0.20
CA GLU A 35 2.26 -12.85 1.12
C GLU A 35 1.19 -12.73 2.21
N THR A 36 1.05 -11.53 2.81
CA THR A 36 0.04 -11.30 3.85
C THR A 36 -1.37 -11.35 3.29
N TRP A 37 -1.59 -10.87 2.06
CA TRP A 37 -2.87 -11.00 1.37
C TRP A 37 -3.26 -12.47 1.19
N GLU A 38 -2.33 -13.31 0.72
CA GLU A 38 -2.54 -14.74 0.55
C GLU A 38 -2.79 -15.46 1.89
N LEU A 39 -1.98 -15.15 2.91
CA LEU A 39 -2.10 -15.73 4.25
C LEU A 39 -3.46 -15.43 4.91
N THR A 40 -3.94 -14.20 4.75
CA THR A 40 -5.18 -13.74 5.40
C THR A 40 -6.44 -14.14 4.63
N GLY A 41 -6.32 -14.43 3.32
CA GLY A 41 -7.44 -14.82 2.47
C GLY A 41 -8.50 -13.74 2.27
N VAL A 42 -8.17 -12.47 2.58
CA VAL A 42 -9.08 -11.35 2.40
C VAL A 42 -9.33 -11.06 0.92
N LYS A 43 -10.46 -10.44 0.59
CA LYS A 43 -10.84 -10.14 -0.81
C LYS A 43 -10.01 -9.02 -1.43
N ALA A 44 -9.58 -8.06 -0.63
CA ALA A 44 -8.89 -6.86 -1.08
C ALA A 44 -7.90 -6.37 -0.02
N VAL A 45 -6.84 -5.72 -0.49
CA VAL A 45 -5.82 -5.08 0.35
C VAL A 45 -5.57 -3.65 -0.09
N GLN A 46 -5.16 -2.80 0.86
CA GLN A 46 -4.75 -1.43 0.59
C GLN A 46 -3.33 -1.18 1.11
N GLY A 47 -2.54 -0.43 0.34
CA GLY A 47 -1.19 -0.03 0.73
C GLY A 47 -0.11 -0.46 -0.28
N ASN A 48 1.16 -0.49 0.11
CA ASN A 48 1.65 -0.14 1.45
C ASN A 48 2.97 0.62 1.45
N MET A 49 3.20 1.48 0.44
CA MET A 49 4.47 2.20 0.28
C MET A 49 4.84 3.03 1.52
N ASP A 50 6.10 2.99 1.96
CA ASP A 50 6.58 3.82 3.08
C ASP A 50 6.43 5.32 2.73
N PRO A 51 5.73 6.13 3.56
CA PRO A 51 5.51 7.54 3.28
C PRO A 51 6.81 8.36 3.17
N ILE A 52 7.89 7.96 3.84
CA ILE A 52 9.17 8.69 3.83
C ILE A 52 9.81 8.68 2.43
N ILE A 53 9.49 7.69 1.60
CA ILE A 53 9.98 7.62 0.21
C ILE A 53 9.57 8.85 -0.59
N LEU A 54 8.43 9.48 -0.26
CA LEU A 54 7.99 10.68 -0.96
C LEU A 54 8.89 11.89 -0.71
N CYS A 55 9.80 11.85 0.27
CA CYS A 55 10.81 12.89 0.49
C CYS A 55 12.11 12.65 -0.30
N ALA A 56 12.22 11.53 -1.02
CA ALA A 56 13.36 11.22 -1.88
C ALA A 56 13.27 11.91 -3.25
N ASP A 57 14.22 11.61 -4.14
CA ASP A 57 14.13 12.02 -5.54
C ASP A 57 12.99 11.28 -6.28
N ARG A 58 12.50 11.88 -7.36
CA ARG A 58 11.40 11.34 -8.17
C ARG A 58 11.65 9.91 -8.66
N ALA A 59 12.88 9.58 -9.07
CA ALA A 59 13.18 8.24 -9.57
C ALA A 59 13.10 7.19 -8.46
N SER A 60 13.44 7.56 -7.22
CA SER A 60 13.23 6.70 -6.05
C SER A 60 11.75 6.49 -5.72
N VAL A 61 10.91 7.51 -5.88
CA VAL A 61 9.44 7.40 -5.71
C VAL A 61 8.85 6.44 -6.74
N GLU A 62 9.12 6.66 -8.03
CA GLU A 62 8.62 5.82 -9.13
C GLU A 62 9.11 4.38 -8.99
N ARG A 63 10.40 4.17 -8.65
CA ARG A 63 10.96 2.84 -8.41
C ARG A 63 10.22 2.10 -7.30
N LYS A 64 10.01 2.73 -6.14
CA LYS A 64 9.32 2.08 -5.01
C LYS A 64 7.85 1.83 -5.27
N ALA A 65 7.16 2.74 -5.96
CA ALA A 65 5.80 2.49 -6.41
C ALA A 65 5.74 1.27 -7.34
N GLY A 66 6.68 1.18 -8.28
CA GLY A 66 6.80 0.06 -9.20
C GLY A 66 7.07 -1.28 -8.50
N GLU A 67 7.88 -1.30 -7.44
CA GLU A 67 8.11 -2.52 -6.64
C GLU A 67 6.83 -3.02 -5.97
N VAL A 68 6.04 -2.12 -5.35
CA VAL A 68 4.76 -2.49 -4.71
C VAL A 68 3.75 -3.00 -5.73
N LEU A 69 3.66 -2.35 -6.90
CA LEU A 69 2.76 -2.75 -7.99
C LEU A 69 3.17 -4.09 -8.62
N ALA A 70 4.48 -4.32 -8.80
CA ALA A 70 5.00 -5.58 -9.28
C ALA A 70 4.76 -6.73 -8.28
N GLU A 71 4.82 -6.46 -6.97
CA GLU A 71 4.57 -7.46 -5.93
C GLU A 71 3.15 -8.07 -6.02
N VAL A 72 2.15 -7.24 -6.36
CA VAL A 72 0.76 -7.70 -6.47
C VAL A 72 0.43 -8.30 -7.84
N ASP A 73 1.23 -8.02 -8.87
CA ASP A 73 1.13 -8.58 -10.23
C ASP A 73 -0.29 -8.46 -10.82
N GLY A 74 -0.86 -7.24 -10.77
CA GLY A 74 -2.17 -6.95 -11.35
C GLY A 74 -3.36 -7.67 -10.72
N LYS A 75 -3.17 -8.35 -9.59
CA LYS A 75 -4.24 -9.09 -8.90
C LYS A 75 -5.41 -8.17 -8.53
N PRO A 76 -6.65 -8.47 -8.97
CA PRO A 76 -7.82 -7.66 -8.63
C PRO A 76 -8.05 -7.59 -7.12
N GLY A 77 -8.34 -6.38 -6.62
CA GLY A 77 -8.56 -6.12 -5.18
C GLY A 77 -7.42 -5.35 -4.49
N HIS A 78 -6.38 -4.95 -5.22
CA HIS A 78 -5.36 -4.03 -4.68
C HIS A 78 -5.79 -2.57 -4.83
N ILE A 79 -5.72 -1.83 -3.73
CA ILE A 79 -5.82 -0.37 -3.69
C ILE A 79 -4.43 0.17 -3.32
N PHE A 80 -3.70 0.72 -4.30
CA PHE A 80 -2.42 1.33 -4.01
C PHE A 80 -2.61 2.49 -3.01
N ASN A 81 -1.80 2.50 -1.96
CA ASN A 81 -1.76 3.58 -0.99
C ASN A 81 -0.41 3.59 -0.27
N LEU A 82 -0.17 4.63 0.51
CA LEU A 82 0.89 4.64 1.50
C LEU A 82 0.54 3.70 2.66
N GLY A 83 1.57 3.23 3.36
CA GLY A 83 1.42 2.44 4.59
C GLY A 83 1.08 3.27 5.83
N HIS A 84 1.04 4.61 5.71
CA HIS A 84 0.57 5.56 6.72
C HIS A 84 0.32 6.93 6.06
N GLY A 85 -0.19 7.90 6.80
CA GLY A 85 -0.35 9.28 6.32
C GLY A 85 0.96 9.92 5.87
N ILE A 86 0.85 10.81 4.89
CA ILE A 86 1.93 11.69 4.42
C ILE A 86 2.49 12.55 5.57
N ILE A 87 3.76 12.97 5.48
CA ILE A 87 4.35 13.90 6.43
C ILE A 87 4.35 15.34 5.90
N PRO A 88 4.34 16.37 6.76
CA PRO A 88 4.30 17.77 6.32
C PRO A 88 5.43 18.17 5.37
N GLU A 89 6.60 17.54 5.49
CA GLU A 89 7.78 17.82 4.69
C GLU A 89 7.72 17.23 3.27
N THR A 90 6.69 16.43 2.95
CA THR A 90 6.60 15.77 1.65
C THR A 90 6.41 16.77 0.51
N PRO A 91 7.30 16.80 -0.50
CA PRO A 91 7.13 17.62 -1.68
C PRO A 91 5.87 17.25 -2.47
N VAL A 92 5.02 18.24 -2.73
CA VAL A 92 3.75 18.06 -3.48
C VAL A 92 3.99 17.46 -4.87
N ASP A 93 5.09 17.84 -5.54
CA ASP A 93 5.40 17.33 -6.88
C ASP A 93 5.74 15.84 -6.88
N ASN A 94 6.31 15.31 -5.79
CA ASN A 94 6.52 13.88 -5.64
C ASN A 94 5.20 13.13 -5.42
N VAL A 95 4.23 13.74 -4.73
CA VAL A 95 2.88 13.16 -4.59
C VAL A 95 2.18 13.08 -5.94
N LYS A 96 2.24 14.13 -6.74
CA LYS A 96 1.69 14.14 -8.11
C LYS A 96 2.35 13.08 -8.99
N ALA A 97 3.69 13.02 -8.97
CA ALA A 97 4.44 12.02 -9.72
C ALA A 97 4.06 10.59 -9.33
N LEU A 98 3.88 10.32 -8.03
CA LEU A 98 3.41 9.02 -7.54
C LEU A 98 2.03 8.67 -8.14
N VAL A 99 1.07 9.58 -8.03
CA VAL A 99 -0.31 9.35 -8.51
C VAL A 99 -0.32 9.12 -10.03
N ASP A 100 0.41 9.92 -10.79
CA ASP A 100 0.52 9.77 -12.24
C ASP A 100 1.15 8.41 -12.60
N PHE A 101 2.24 8.04 -11.93
CA PHE A 101 2.93 6.77 -12.16
C PHE A 101 2.02 5.56 -11.89
N VAL A 102 1.29 5.56 -10.76
CA VAL A 102 0.38 4.46 -10.39
C VAL A 102 -0.73 4.28 -11.44
N HIS A 103 -1.30 5.36 -11.96
CA HIS A 103 -2.35 5.28 -12.99
C HIS A 103 -1.81 4.87 -14.37
N GLN A 104 -0.54 5.13 -14.66
CA GLN A 104 0.09 4.78 -15.93
C GLN A 104 0.78 3.41 -15.92
N TYR A 105 0.94 2.80 -14.75
CA TYR A 105 1.61 1.52 -14.60
C TYR A 105 0.86 0.42 -15.36
N PRO A 106 1.54 -0.36 -16.23
CA PRO A 106 0.89 -1.43 -16.97
C PRO A 106 0.48 -2.55 -16.01
N VAL A 107 -0.78 -2.95 -16.11
CA VAL A 107 -1.40 -4.03 -15.31
C VAL A 107 -1.55 -5.27 -16.16
#